data_AF-A0A7W5K7V1-F1
#
_entry.id   AF-A0A7W5K7V1-F1
#
_cell.length_a   1.000
_cell.length_b   1.000
_cell.length_c   1.000
_cell.angle_alpha   90.00
_cell.angle_beta   90.00
_cell.angle_gamma   90.00
#
_symmetry.space_group_name_H-M   'P 1'
#
loop_
_entity.id
_entity.type
_entity.pdbx_description
1 polymer ?
#
loop_
_entity_poly.entity_id
_entity_poly.type
_entity_poly.pdbx_seq_one_letter_code
_entity_poly.pdbx_strand_id
1 'polypeptide(L)'
;MSHAPAPPGAIPALARTAPAAPQRLSPAARARLIYGEAHAGAATRLWEAMLGDRVDVAPVQRRASVAEGNATASIAFDGAMATIFRADPTPGGTTVSLDAAAAHPDASGRRAPSRSIQNAAVPPTAAPLGPNQAYAPWLRAAADRTGVPGPAIAAIVGAEAAKAHDGRWLPLSRNPRSSAAGLGQFLARTWIGEAERAGTWLHQLASANGWLNPQGRVRREAQSALLALRYDARAAIETVADHARHNLEQLRTAGASASESLEALTRTAYVAHHLGIGDAIRFLRGALDPARAARLLVAQIGVNAAADRIGRSVDAAVAHRSWLTGFIARAVKPRQIS
;
A
#
# COMPACT_ATOMS: atom_id res chain seq x y z
N MET A 1 73.65 20.27 0.77
CA MET A 1 72.40 21.03 0.84
C MET A 1 71.70 20.95 -0.51
N SER A 2 70.60 20.20 -0.59
CA SER A 2 69.46 20.44 -1.50
C SER A 2 68.48 19.28 -1.34
N HIS A 3 67.42 19.55 -0.58
CA HIS A 3 66.25 18.70 -0.43
C HIS A 3 65.38 18.83 -1.70
N ALA A 4 65.08 17.71 -2.35
CA ALA A 4 63.97 17.61 -3.30
C ALA A 4 62.77 16.95 -2.57
N PRO A 5 61.55 17.52 -2.65
CA PRO A 5 60.39 16.95 -1.98
C PRO A 5 59.77 15.79 -2.77
N ALA A 6 59.29 14.79 -2.04
CA ALA A 6 58.55 13.64 -2.56
C ALA A 6 57.14 14.06 -3.06
N PRO A 7 56.58 13.39 -4.09
CA PRO A 7 55.23 13.66 -4.56
C PRO A 7 54.16 13.12 -3.58
N PRO A 8 53.01 13.80 -3.45
CA PRO A 8 51.97 13.40 -2.49
C PRO A 8 51.13 12.23 -2.99
N GLY A 9 51.07 11.20 -2.14
CA GLY A 9 49.89 10.38 -1.81
C GLY A 9 48.94 9.95 -2.92
N ALA A 10 49.12 8.73 -3.41
CA ALA A 10 48.05 7.98 -4.06
C ALA A 10 46.89 7.77 -3.08
N ILE A 11 45.70 8.26 -3.44
CA ILE A 11 44.44 7.99 -2.73
C ILE A 11 44.15 6.48 -2.87
N PRO A 12 43.91 5.74 -1.78
CA PRO A 12 43.52 4.35 -1.89
C PRO A 12 42.15 4.27 -2.58
N ALA A 13 42.09 3.54 -3.68
CA ALA A 13 40.85 3.23 -4.38
C ALA A 13 39.89 2.56 -3.39
N LEU A 14 38.82 3.27 -3.02
CA LEU A 14 37.67 2.67 -2.36
C LEU A 14 37.18 1.52 -3.24
N ALA A 15 37.40 0.30 -2.76
CA ALA A 15 36.83 -0.89 -3.33
C ALA A 15 35.31 -0.67 -3.41
N ARG A 16 34.82 -0.41 -4.63
CA ARG A 16 33.39 -0.47 -4.93
C ARG A 16 32.96 -1.91 -4.66
N THR A 17 32.40 -2.16 -3.48
CA THR A 17 31.57 -3.34 -3.23
C THR A 17 30.48 -3.36 -4.31
N ALA A 18 30.61 -4.32 -5.23
CA ALA A 18 29.59 -4.58 -6.24
C ALA A 18 28.25 -4.88 -5.53
N PRO A 19 27.11 -4.40 -6.05
CA PRO A 19 25.82 -4.83 -5.53
C PRO A 19 25.70 -6.35 -5.73
N ALA A 20 25.32 -7.05 -4.65
CA ALA A 20 25.08 -8.48 -4.69
C ALA A 20 24.11 -8.83 -5.83
N ALA A 21 24.49 -9.78 -6.67
CA ALA A 21 23.67 -10.24 -7.79
C ALA A 21 22.30 -10.75 -7.29
N PRO A 22 21.18 -10.39 -7.94
CA PRO A 22 19.86 -10.87 -7.52
C PRO A 22 19.76 -12.38 -7.70
N GLN A 23 19.46 -13.07 -6.61
CA GLN A 23 19.24 -14.52 -6.61
C GLN A 23 18.04 -14.86 -7.50
N ARG A 24 18.25 -15.75 -8.48
CA ARG A 24 17.16 -16.45 -9.19
C ARG A 24 16.18 -16.99 -8.15
N LEU A 25 14.88 -16.98 -8.45
CA LEU A 25 13.83 -17.50 -7.57
C LEU A 25 14.27 -18.86 -6.99
N SER A 26 14.35 -18.93 -5.66
CA SER A 26 14.71 -20.17 -4.98
C SER A 26 13.74 -21.28 -5.40
N PRO A 27 14.14 -22.56 -5.36
CA PRO A 27 13.23 -23.67 -5.68
C PRO A 27 11.90 -23.58 -4.92
N ALA A 28 11.92 -23.15 -3.65
CA ALA A 28 10.72 -22.91 -2.86
C ALA A 28 9.87 -21.73 -3.39
N ALA A 29 10.49 -20.63 -3.82
CA ALA A 29 9.78 -19.50 -4.41
C ALA A 29 9.18 -19.86 -5.79
N ARG A 30 9.88 -20.67 -6.59
CA ARG A 30 9.34 -21.25 -7.83
C ARG A 30 8.17 -22.18 -7.56
N ALA A 31 8.29 -23.07 -6.56
CA ALA A 31 7.19 -23.95 -6.18
C ALA A 31 5.96 -23.17 -5.70
N ARG A 32 6.15 -22.07 -4.94
CA ARG A 32 5.06 -21.17 -4.55
C ARG A 32 4.45 -20.42 -5.72
N LEU A 33 5.25 -20.00 -6.69
CA LEU A 33 4.76 -19.36 -7.92
C LEU A 33 3.96 -20.36 -8.77
N ILE A 34 4.48 -21.57 -8.98
CA ILE A 34 3.78 -22.65 -9.70
C ILE A 34 2.50 -23.04 -8.96
N TYR A 35 2.56 -23.18 -7.64
CA TYR A 35 1.38 -23.45 -6.81
C TYR A 35 0.37 -22.31 -6.91
N GLY A 36 0.81 -21.05 -6.84
CA GLY A 36 -0.02 -19.87 -7.00
C GLY A 36 -0.63 -19.76 -8.40
N GLU A 37 0.11 -20.12 -9.44
CA GLU A 37 -0.36 -20.16 -10.84
C GLU A 37 -1.37 -21.30 -11.05
N ALA A 38 -1.08 -22.48 -10.54
CA ALA A 38 -2.00 -23.62 -10.56
C ALA A 38 -3.29 -23.32 -9.78
N HIS A 39 -3.18 -22.65 -8.62
CA HIS A 39 -4.32 -22.28 -7.80
C HIS A 39 -5.11 -21.13 -8.40
N ALA A 40 -4.46 -20.13 -9.00
CA ALA A 40 -5.13 -19.06 -9.74
C ALA A 40 -5.86 -19.62 -10.97
N GLY A 41 -5.24 -20.54 -11.72
CA GLY A 41 -5.87 -21.23 -12.84
C GLY A 41 -7.02 -22.14 -12.42
N ALA A 42 -6.88 -22.88 -11.31
CA ALA A 42 -7.96 -23.69 -10.74
C ALA A 42 -9.13 -22.82 -10.24
N ALA A 43 -8.85 -21.71 -9.58
CA ALA A 43 -9.87 -20.77 -9.12
C ALA A 43 -10.61 -20.10 -10.29
N THR A 44 -9.92 -19.72 -11.36
CA THR A 44 -10.56 -19.20 -12.59
C THR A 44 -11.46 -20.26 -13.22
N ARG A 45 -11.00 -21.50 -13.38
CA ARG A 45 -11.80 -22.59 -13.96
C ARG A 45 -13.00 -22.98 -13.09
N LEU A 46 -12.86 -22.96 -11.77
CA LEU A 46 -13.98 -23.18 -10.85
C LEU A 46 -15.00 -22.04 -10.94
N TRP A 47 -14.56 -20.80 -11.12
CA TRP A 47 -15.44 -19.65 -11.37
C TRP A 47 -16.14 -19.73 -12.73
N GLU A 48 -15.44 -20.09 -13.79
CA GLU A 48 -16.01 -20.30 -15.13
C GLU A 48 -17.03 -21.45 -15.13
N ALA A 49 -16.73 -22.55 -14.43
CA ALA A 49 -17.66 -23.67 -14.27
C ALA A 49 -18.91 -23.29 -13.44
N MET A 50 -18.77 -22.41 -12.45
CA MET A 50 -19.87 -21.95 -11.59
C MET A 50 -20.75 -20.89 -12.25
N LEU A 51 -20.25 -20.19 -13.28
CA LEU A 51 -21.01 -19.21 -14.06
C LEU A 51 -21.76 -19.81 -15.25
N GLY A 52 -21.55 -21.10 -15.56
CA GLY A 52 -22.27 -21.84 -16.59
C GLY A 52 -21.80 -21.51 -18.00
N ASP A 53 -21.53 -22.56 -18.78
CA ASP A 53 -21.15 -22.46 -20.18
C ASP A 53 -22.32 -21.95 -21.05
N ARG A 54 -22.08 -20.84 -21.75
CA ARG A 54 -22.60 -20.38 -23.07
C ARG A 54 -22.91 -18.90 -23.12
N VAL A 55 -22.20 -18.17 -23.99
CA VAL A 55 -22.80 -17.46 -25.14
C VAL A 55 -21.75 -17.40 -26.27
N ASP A 56 -22.01 -18.11 -27.36
CA ASP A 56 -21.41 -17.82 -28.66
C ASP A 56 -21.87 -16.41 -29.10
N VAL A 57 -20.93 -15.48 -29.24
CA VAL A 57 -21.17 -14.21 -29.94
C VAL A 57 -20.06 -13.98 -30.96
N ALA A 58 -20.46 -14.09 -32.23
CA ALA A 58 -19.70 -13.74 -33.42
C ALA A 58 -19.20 -12.28 -33.39
N PRO A 59 -18.11 -11.95 -34.12
CA PRO A 59 -17.36 -10.73 -33.90
C PRO A 59 -18.03 -9.50 -34.55
N VAL A 60 -18.42 -8.53 -33.74
CA VAL A 60 -18.74 -7.18 -34.21
C VAL A 60 -17.46 -6.35 -34.31
N GLN A 61 -17.15 -5.92 -35.53
CA GLN A 61 -16.07 -5.00 -35.86
C GLN A 61 -16.18 -3.69 -35.07
N ARG A 62 -15.14 -3.35 -34.30
CA ARG A 62 -14.99 -2.01 -33.69
C ARG A 62 -14.10 -1.15 -34.57
N ARG A 63 -14.72 -0.15 -35.21
CA ARG A 63 -14.02 1.04 -35.71
C ARG A 63 -13.42 1.82 -34.53
N ALA A 64 -12.18 2.24 -34.70
CA ALA A 64 -11.44 3.08 -33.78
C ALA A 64 -11.98 4.51 -33.78
N SER A 65 -12.14 5.09 -32.60
CA SER A 65 -12.01 6.54 -32.40
C SER A 65 -11.27 6.78 -31.09
N VAL A 66 -10.18 7.52 -31.24
CA VAL A 66 -9.23 7.95 -30.21
C VAL A 66 -9.82 9.17 -29.51
N ALA A 67 -9.85 9.14 -28.18
CA ALA A 67 -9.93 10.35 -27.37
C ALA A 67 -9.15 10.10 -26.06
N GLU A 68 -7.98 10.73 -25.99
CA GLU A 68 -7.13 10.78 -24.80
C GLU A 68 -7.83 11.57 -23.70
N GLY A 69 -7.92 10.94 -22.52
CA GLY A 69 -8.42 11.56 -21.29
C GLY A 69 -7.78 10.87 -20.10
N ASN A 70 -6.87 11.57 -19.44
CA ASN A 70 -6.10 11.11 -18.29
C ASN A 70 -7.02 10.86 -17.08
N ALA A 71 -7.63 9.68 -17.02
CA ALA A 71 -8.55 9.30 -15.95
C ALA A 71 -7.78 8.72 -14.75
N THR A 72 -7.66 9.52 -13.69
CA THR A 72 -7.30 9.05 -12.35
C THR A 72 -8.30 7.98 -11.90
N ALA A 73 -7.88 6.73 -11.88
CA ALA A 73 -8.68 5.60 -11.43
C ALA A 73 -9.01 5.76 -9.94
N SER A 74 -10.21 6.27 -9.62
CA SER A 74 -10.85 5.98 -8.33
C SER A 74 -11.10 4.50 -8.32
N ILE A 75 -10.65 3.83 -7.28
CA ILE A 75 -10.93 2.42 -7.12
C ILE A 75 -12.13 2.29 -6.19
N ALA A 76 -13.20 1.71 -6.73
CA ALA A 76 -14.32 1.19 -5.96
C ALA A 76 -13.81 0.02 -5.10
N PHE A 77 -13.85 0.17 -3.79
CA PHE A 77 -13.46 -0.86 -2.84
C PHE A 77 -14.66 -1.17 -1.97
N ASP A 78 -15.60 -1.94 -2.52
CA ASP A 78 -16.81 -2.24 -1.78
C ASP A 78 -16.47 -3.05 -0.51
N GLY A 79 -16.74 -2.45 0.66
CA GLY A 79 -17.56 -2.89 1.80
C GLY A 79 -17.56 -4.33 2.33
N ALA A 80 -16.80 -5.27 1.76
CA ALA A 80 -16.82 -6.68 2.15
C ALA A 80 -15.98 -6.97 3.41
N MET A 81 -15.21 -5.99 3.91
CA MET A 81 -14.44 -6.16 5.16
C MET A 81 -15.25 -5.81 6.42
N ALA A 82 -16.47 -5.28 6.30
CA ALA A 82 -17.33 -4.97 7.45
C ALA A 82 -18.30 -6.10 7.83
N THR A 83 -18.47 -7.13 6.99
CA THR A 83 -19.57 -8.09 7.14
C THR A 83 -19.17 -9.47 7.68
N ILE A 84 -17.88 -9.75 7.93
CA ILE A 84 -17.46 -11.13 8.24
C ILE A 84 -17.38 -11.46 9.73
N PHE A 85 -17.36 -10.51 10.68
CA PHE A 85 -17.52 -10.83 12.10
C PHE A 85 -18.23 -9.71 12.87
N ARG A 86 -19.57 -9.81 12.96
CA ARG A 86 -20.36 -9.09 13.97
C ARG A 86 -20.46 -9.98 15.20
N ALA A 87 -19.76 -9.62 16.26
CA ALA A 87 -20.12 -9.98 17.62
C ALA A 87 -20.08 -8.68 18.42
N ASP A 88 -21.26 -8.12 18.71
CA ASP A 88 -21.38 -6.98 19.61
C ASP A 88 -20.98 -7.42 21.02
N PRO A 89 -20.25 -6.56 21.75
CA PRO A 89 -20.70 -6.25 23.08
C PRO A 89 -20.79 -4.73 23.27
N THR A 90 -21.95 -4.28 23.73
CA THR A 90 -22.16 -2.97 24.33
C THR A 90 -21.18 -2.74 25.48
N PRO A 91 -20.64 -1.52 25.63
CA PRO A 91 -20.99 -0.68 26.79
C PRO A 91 -21.15 0.79 26.40
N GLY A 92 -22.04 1.57 27.04
CA GLY A 92 -21.87 2.04 28.42
C GLY A 92 -21.03 3.32 28.39
N GLY A 93 -21.68 4.48 28.52
CA GLY A 93 -21.09 5.78 28.24
C GLY A 93 -19.93 6.21 29.13
N THR A 94 -19.18 7.21 28.67
CA THR A 94 -18.70 8.37 29.43
C THR A 94 -18.10 9.37 28.44
N THR A 95 -18.65 10.59 28.45
CA THR A 95 -18.16 11.76 27.73
C THR A 95 -16.88 12.32 28.35
N VAL A 96 -15.88 12.67 27.54
CA VAL A 96 -14.77 13.55 27.99
C VAL A 96 -14.57 14.65 26.95
N SER A 97 -14.82 15.89 27.38
CA SER A 97 -14.60 17.14 26.65
C SER A 97 -13.12 17.38 26.37
N LEU A 98 -12.83 17.96 25.20
CA LEU A 98 -11.54 18.61 24.91
C LEU A 98 -11.78 20.12 24.93
N ASP A 99 -11.34 20.77 25.99
CA ASP A 99 -11.29 22.23 26.06
C ASP A 99 -10.15 22.78 25.20
N ALA A 100 -10.48 23.90 24.56
CA ALA A 100 -9.63 24.72 23.74
C ALA A 100 -8.68 25.57 24.59
N ALA A 101 -7.46 25.79 24.09
CA ALA A 101 -6.67 26.95 24.48
C ALA A 101 -5.89 27.48 23.28
N ALA A 102 -6.26 28.67 22.84
CA ALA A 102 -5.50 29.51 21.93
C ALA A 102 -4.72 30.54 22.74
N ALA A 103 -3.45 30.76 22.40
CA ALA A 103 -2.74 32.03 22.59
C ALA A 103 -1.48 32.09 21.70
N HIS A 104 -1.41 33.12 20.85
CA HIS A 104 -0.24 33.64 20.15
C HIS A 104 0.37 34.82 20.97
N PRO A 105 1.38 35.57 20.48
CA PRO A 105 2.77 35.20 20.17
C PRO A 105 3.78 36.15 20.89
N ASP A 106 5.09 35.85 20.90
CA ASP A 106 6.10 36.92 20.73
C ASP A 106 7.47 36.38 20.27
N ALA A 107 8.18 37.25 19.55
CA ALA A 107 9.37 37.01 18.78
C ALA A 107 10.68 37.31 19.53
N SER A 108 11.77 36.63 19.17
CA SER A 108 13.01 37.27 18.68
C SER A 108 14.14 36.25 18.49
N GLY A 109 14.99 36.53 17.50
CA GLY A 109 15.81 35.56 16.79
C GLY A 109 17.06 35.04 17.49
N ARG A 110 17.56 33.91 16.99
CA ARG A 110 18.99 33.74 16.67
C ARG A 110 19.21 32.61 15.66
N ARG A 111 20.30 32.82 14.92
CA ARG A 111 20.76 32.25 13.65
C ARG A 111 21.17 30.76 13.73
N ALA A 112 21.00 30.04 12.63
CA ALA A 112 21.30 28.61 12.42
C ALA A 112 22.76 28.21 12.71
N PRO A 113 23.02 26.90 12.87
CA PRO A 113 23.58 26.19 11.72
C PRO A 113 22.95 24.81 11.45
N SER A 114 23.03 24.42 10.18
CA SER A 114 22.70 23.11 9.61
C SER A 114 23.24 21.95 10.45
N ARG A 115 22.35 21.09 10.96
CA ARG A 115 22.71 19.79 11.52
C ARG A 115 22.06 18.67 10.70
N SER A 116 22.94 17.88 10.12
CA SER A 116 22.74 16.54 9.58
C SER A 116 21.75 15.73 10.42
N ILE A 117 20.83 15.05 9.74
CA ILE A 117 20.00 13.97 10.30
C ILE A 117 20.95 12.87 10.77
N GLN A 118 21.32 12.90 12.05
CA GLN A 118 21.94 11.78 12.74
C GLN A 118 20.83 11.01 13.45
N ASN A 119 20.77 9.73 13.14
CA ASN A 119 19.89 8.71 13.68
C ASN A 119 19.56 8.91 15.16
N ALA A 120 18.36 9.41 15.46
CA ALA A 120 17.73 9.14 16.74
C ALA A 120 17.30 7.67 16.71
N ALA A 121 18.10 6.82 17.34
CA ALA A 121 17.78 5.41 17.57
C ALA A 121 16.53 5.33 18.45
N VAL A 122 15.35 5.20 17.81
CA VAL A 122 14.12 4.81 18.48
C VAL A 122 14.26 3.33 18.87
N PRO A 123 14.08 2.94 20.14
CA PRO A 123 14.13 1.53 20.51
C PRO A 123 13.00 0.77 19.80
N PRO A 124 13.28 -0.34 19.10
CA PRO A 124 12.28 -1.04 18.33
C PRO A 124 11.61 -2.08 19.23
N THR A 125 10.77 -1.67 20.17
CA THR A 125 9.74 -2.59 20.64
C THR A 125 8.67 -2.65 19.55
N ALA A 126 8.97 -3.41 18.50
CA ALA A 126 7.97 -3.80 17.51
C ALA A 126 6.78 -4.40 18.26
N ALA A 127 5.57 -3.92 17.97
CA ALA A 127 4.38 -4.56 18.48
C ALA A 127 4.45 -6.06 18.14
N PRO A 128 4.14 -6.95 19.10
CA PRO A 128 4.16 -8.38 18.81
C PRO A 128 3.22 -8.64 17.63
N LEU A 129 3.69 -9.36 16.61
CA LEU A 129 2.90 -9.74 15.43
C LEU A 129 1.94 -10.90 15.70
N GLY A 130 1.95 -11.41 16.94
CA GLY A 130 1.15 -12.55 17.38
C GLY A 130 1.31 -13.75 16.43
N PRO A 131 0.21 -14.28 15.85
CA PRO A 131 0.24 -15.42 14.94
C PRO A 131 0.98 -15.15 13.63
N ASN A 132 1.31 -13.89 13.34
CA ASN A 132 1.97 -13.43 12.11
C ASN A 132 3.50 -13.29 12.27
N GLN A 133 4.08 -13.78 13.37
CA GLN A 133 5.52 -13.68 13.68
C GLN A 133 6.42 -14.23 12.56
N ALA A 134 5.96 -15.22 11.79
CA ALA A 134 6.69 -15.79 10.66
C ALA A 134 7.03 -14.74 9.57
N TYR A 135 6.30 -13.63 9.50
CA TYR A 135 6.53 -12.55 8.53
C TYR A 135 7.53 -11.49 9.01
N ALA A 136 7.98 -11.55 10.26
CA ALA A 136 8.88 -10.55 10.84
C ALA A 136 10.17 -10.31 10.01
N PRO A 137 10.85 -11.34 9.46
CA PRO A 137 12.04 -11.11 8.63
C PRO A 137 11.75 -10.33 7.36
N TRP A 138 10.60 -10.56 6.72
CA TRP A 138 10.22 -9.88 5.48
C TRP A 138 9.79 -8.44 5.74
N LEU A 139 9.07 -8.19 6.84
CA LEU A 139 8.72 -6.85 7.30
C LEU A 139 9.97 -6.02 7.60
N ARG A 140 10.99 -6.62 8.24
CA ARG A 140 12.27 -5.96 8.52
C ARG A 140 13.03 -5.65 7.24
N ALA A 141 13.19 -6.63 6.36
CA ALA A 141 13.88 -6.42 5.08
C ALA A 141 13.21 -5.34 4.21
N ALA A 142 11.88 -5.34 4.15
CA ALA A 142 11.13 -4.32 3.43
C ALA A 142 11.28 -2.93 4.07
N ALA A 143 11.30 -2.85 5.40
CA ALA A 143 11.55 -1.61 6.13
C ALA A 143 12.95 -1.06 5.85
N ASP A 144 13.99 -1.90 5.95
CA ASP A 144 15.38 -1.52 5.70
C ASP A 144 15.58 -0.99 4.27
N ARG A 145 14.91 -1.62 3.30
CA ARG A 145 15.01 -1.26 1.88
C ARG A 145 14.27 0.05 1.55
N THR A 146 13.10 0.25 2.14
CA THR A 146 12.20 1.35 1.75
C THR A 146 12.31 2.57 2.65
N GLY A 147 12.78 2.40 3.89
CA GLY A 147 12.72 3.42 4.94
C GLY A 147 11.34 3.55 5.60
N VAL A 148 10.34 2.77 5.17
CA VAL A 148 9.02 2.75 5.82
C VAL A 148 9.12 1.90 7.09
N PRO A 149 8.72 2.41 8.28
CA PRO A 149 8.84 1.64 9.51
C PRO A 149 8.12 0.28 9.43
N GLY A 150 8.78 -0.79 9.86
CA GLY A 150 8.23 -2.16 9.88
C GLY A 150 6.82 -2.26 10.52
N PRO A 151 6.58 -1.62 11.69
CA PRO A 151 5.24 -1.58 12.28
C PRO A 151 4.17 -0.88 11.41
N ALA A 152 4.56 0.12 10.61
CA ALA A 152 3.65 0.77 9.67
C ALA A 152 3.28 -0.18 8.52
N ILE A 153 4.28 -0.87 7.94
CA ILE A 153 4.05 -1.89 6.90
C ILE A 153 3.12 -2.98 7.45
N ALA A 154 3.42 -3.50 8.64
CA ALA A 154 2.65 -4.56 9.26
C ALA A 154 1.20 -4.11 9.59
N ALA A 155 0.99 -2.87 9.98
CA ALA A 155 -0.35 -2.33 10.22
C ALA A 155 -1.16 -2.15 8.92
N ILE A 156 -0.53 -1.75 7.82
CA ILE A 156 -1.18 -1.67 6.50
C ILE A 156 -1.56 -3.09 6.05
N VAL A 157 -0.63 -4.04 6.11
CA VAL A 157 -0.91 -5.45 5.79
C VAL A 157 -2.03 -5.99 6.69
N GLY A 158 -1.96 -5.71 7.99
CA GLY A 158 -2.98 -6.12 8.95
C GLY A 158 -4.35 -5.51 8.65
N ALA A 159 -4.43 -4.30 8.13
CA ALA A 159 -5.70 -3.68 7.75
C ALA A 159 -6.28 -4.27 6.45
N GLU A 160 -5.44 -4.65 5.49
CA GLU A 160 -5.85 -5.16 4.18
C GLU A 160 -6.14 -6.67 4.17
N ALA A 161 -5.32 -7.46 4.87
CA ALA A 161 -5.39 -8.90 4.80
C ALA A 161 -6.69 -9.44 5.43
N ALA A 162 -7.31 -10.39 4.73
CA ALA A 162 -8.26 -11.28 5.38
C ALA A 162 -7.54 -12.08 6.48
N LYS A 163 -8.27 -12.38 7.56
CA LYS A 163 -7.73 -13.07 8.73
C LYS A 163 -8.49 -14.36 8.98
N ALA A 164 -7.75 -15.38 9.41
CA ALA A 164 -8.35 -16.54 10.04
C ALA A 164 -8.93 -16.16 11.42
N HIS A 165 -9.70 -17.07 12.01
CA HIS A 165 -10.31 -16.88 13.33
C HIS A 165 -9.28 -16.57 14.43
N ASP A 166 -8.05 -17.05 14.26
CA ASP A 166 -6.92 -16.88 15.19
C ASP A 166 -6.09 -15.62 14.92
N GLY A 167 -6.53 -14.73 14.02
CA GLY A 167 -5.83 -13.49 13.67
C GLY A 167 -4.71 -13.64 12.64
N ARG A 168 -4.41 -14.86 12.18
CA ARG A 168 -3.40 -15.09 11.14
C ARG A 168 -3.85 -14.49 9.81
N TRP A 169 -2.95 -13.75 9.15
CA TRP A 169 -3.19 -13.22 7.82
C TRP A 169 -3.26 -14.34 6.79
N LEU A 170 -4.13 -14.17 5.79
CA LEU A 170 -4.37 -15.15 4.74
C LEU A 170 -3.78 -14.67 3.40
N PRO A 171 -2.59 -15.14 2.98
CA PRO A 171 -1.97 -14.71 1.73
C PRO A 171 -2.78 -15.04 0.48
N LEU A 172 -3.67 -16.03 0.57
CA LEU A 172 -4.52 -16.46 -0.54
C LEU A 172 -5.85 -15.68 -0.59
N SER A 173 -6.01 -14.60 0.17
CA SER A 173 -7.24 -13.79 0.17
C SER A 173 -7.50 -13.15 -1.20
N ARG A 174 -8.76 -13.10 -1.58
CA ARG A 174 -9.21 -12.44 -2.81
C ARG A 174 -10.56 -11.76 -2.58
N ASN A 175 -10.72 -10.55 -3.12
CA ASN A 175 -12.01 -9.90 -3.13
C ASN A 175 -12.86 -10.48 -4.29
N PRO A 176 -14.08 -10.99 -4.03
CA PRO A 176 -14.92 -11.57 -5.09
C PRO A 176 -15.44 -10.54 -6.10
N ARG A 177 -15.41 -9.24 -5.77
CA ARG A 177 -15.99 -8.16 -6.58
C ARG A 177 -14.94 -7.29 -7.28
N SER A 178 -13.65 -7.59 -7.11
CA SER A 178 -12.58 -6.84 -7.74
C SER A 178 -11.39 -7.72 -8.05
N SER A 179 -10.37 -7.14 -8.68
CA SER A 179 -9.11 -7.87 -8.90
C SER A 179 -8.24 -7.92 -7.64
N ALA A 180 -8.63 -7.29 -6.52
CA ALA A 180 -7.82 -7.23 -5.30
C ALA A 180 -7.51 -8.63 -4.74
N ALA A 181 -6.23 -8.87 -4.45
CA ALA A 181 -5.74 -10.16 -3.97
C ALA A 181 -4.51 -10.01 -3.08
N GLY A 182 -4.32 -11.00 -2.21
CA GLY A 182 -3.15 -11.13 -1.36
C GLY A 182 -3.17 -10.27 -0.11
N LEU A 183 -2.06 -10.33 0.64
CA LEU A 183 -1.91 -9.62 1.91
C LEU A 183 -2.08 -8.10 1.83
N GLY A 184 -1.78 -7.50 0.68
CA GLY A 184 -1.97 -6.06 0.43
C GLY A 184 -3.23 -5.71 -0.37
N GLN A 185 -4.06 -6.71 -0.71
CA GLN A 185 -5.27 -6.55 -1.53
C GLN A 185 -5.04 -5.73 -2.81
N PHE A 186 -3.90 -5.95 -3.49
CA PHE A 186 -3.53 -5.17 -4.67
C PHE A 186 -4.41 -5.50 -5.87
N LEU A 187 -4.91 -4.45 -6.53
CA LEU A 187 -5.49 -4.59 -7.86
C LEU A 187 -4.44 -5.01 -8.90
N ALA A 188 -4.90 -5.67 -9.96
CA ALA A 188 -4.03 -6.10 -11.06
C ALA A 188 -3.27 -4.92 -11.69
N ARG A 189 -3.94 -3.79 -11.92
CA ARG A 189 -3.32 -2.60 -12.53
C ARG A 189 -2.25 -1.98 -11.64
N THR A 190 -2.53 -1.84 -10.33
CA THR A 190 -1.57 -1.29 -9.37
C THR A 190 -0.36 -2.21 -9.27
N TRP A 191 -0.58 -3.53 -9.18
CA TRP A 191 0.49 -4.52 -9.12
C TRP A 191 1.41 -4.48 -10.35
N ILE A 192 0.83 -4.44 -11.54
CA ILE A 192 1.61 -4.27 -12.79
C ILE A 192 2.37 -2.94 -12.76
N GLY A 193 1.73 -1.85 -12.31
CA GLY A 193 2.39 -0.56 -12.19
C GLY A 193 3.60 -0.59 -11.25
N GLU A 194 3.53 -1.31 -10.13
CA GLU A 194 4.69 -1.49 -9.24
C GLU A 194 5.80 -2.32 -9.90
N ALA A 195 5.47 -3.32 -10.74
CA ALA A 195 6.47 -4.08 -11.50
C ALA A 195 7.13 -3.25 -12.61
N GLU A 196 6.41 -2.30 -13.20
CA GLU A 196 6.93 -1.40 -14.24
C GLU A 196 7.74 -0.23 -13.65
N ARG A 197 7.55 0.08 -12.36
CA ARG A 197 8.23 1.18 -11.67
C ARG A 197 9.65 0.78 -11.25
N ALA A 198 10.65 1.40 -11.87
CA ALA A 198 12.04 1.22 -11.49
C ALA A 198 12.27 1.52 -9.99
N GLY A 199 13.10 0.69 -9.34
CA GLY A 199 13.45 0.81 -7.92
C GLY A 199 12.59 -0.01 -6.96
N THR A 200 11.44 -0.51 -7.38
CA THR A 200 10.62 -1.41 -6.55
C THR A 200 11.21 -2.82 -6.52
N TRP A 201 10.85 -3.59 -5.49
CA TRP A 201 11.20 -5.00 -5.39
C TRP A 201 10.61 -5.82 -6.54
N LEU A 202 9.35 -5.53 -6.89
CA LEU A 202 8.64 -6.25 -7.95
C LEU A 202 9.26 -5.98 -9.33
N HIS A 203 9.74 -4.76 -9.57
CA HIS A 203 10.46 -4.41 -10.79
C HIS A 203 11.80 -5.15 -10.89
N GLN A 204 12.55 -5.23 -9.80
CA GLN A 204 13.80 -6.01 -9.77
C GLN A 204 13.54 -7.48 -10.06
N LEU A 205 12.49 -8.05 -9.46
CA LEU A 205 12.08 -9.42 -9.72
C LEU A 205 11.64 -9.62 -11.18
N ALA A 206 10.79 -8.75 -11.71
CA ALA A 206 10.33 -8.83 -13.09
C ALA A 206 11.50 -8.71 -14.09
N SER A 207 12.44 -7.81 -13.84
CA SER A 207 13.66 -7.65 -14.62
C SER A 207 14.52 -8.91 -14.60
N ALA A 208 14.77 -9.47 -13.40
CA ALA A 208 15.58 -10.68 -13.23
C ALA A 208 14.97 -11.92 -13.90
N ASN A 209 13.65 -11.94 -14.10
CA ASN A 209 12.96 -13.02 -14.79
C ASN A 209 12.72 -12.74 -16.29
N GLY A 210 13.22 -11.63 -16.83
CA GLY A 210 13.04 -11.27 -18.24
C GLY A 210 11.59 -10.94 -18.61
N TRP A 211 10.78 -10.54 -17.61
CA TRP A 211 9.35 -10.25 -17.77
C TRP A 211 9.08 -8.83 -18.26
N LEU A 212 10.08 -7.96 -18.30
CA LEU A 212 9.96 -6.61 -18.82
C LEU A 212 10.48 -6.53 -20.26
N ASN A 213 9.83 -5.72 -21.08
CA ASN A 213 10.32 -5.36 -22.42
C ASN A 213 11.37 -4.24 -22.34
N PRO A 214 12.01 -3.83 -23.45
CA PRO A 214 13.03 -2.77 -23.45
C PRO A 214 12.53 -1.42 -22.92
N GLN A 215 11.21 -1.19 -22.92
CA GLN A 215 10.57 0.02 -22.38
C GLN A 215 10.20 -0.10 -20.89
N GLY A 216 10.61 -1.18 -20.22
CA GLY A 216 10.29 -1.43 -18.81
C GLY A 216 8.84 -1.85 -18.56
N ARG A 217 8.09 -2.18 -19.61
CA ARG A 217 6.69 -2.63 -19.52
C ARG A 217 6.61 -4.13 -19.33
N VAL A 218 5.63 -4.60 -18.58
CA VAL A 218 5.42 -6.04 -18.38
C VAL A 218 5.00 -6.67 -19.71
N ARG A 219 5.70 -7.73 -20.10
CA ARG A 219 5.41 -8.53 -21.29
C ARG A 219 4.10 -9.30 -21.08
N ARG A 220 3.27 -9.39 -22.11
CA ARG A 220 1.92 -9.99 -22.04
C ARG A 220 1.97 -11.43 -21.53
N GLU A 221 2.94 -12.19 -22.02
CA GLU A 221 3.19 -13.60 -21.66
C GLU A 221 3.61 -13.79 -20.20
N ALA A 222 4.15 -12.75 -19.54
CA ALA A 222 4.56 -12.81 -18.14
C ALA A 222 3.47 -12.32 -17.16
N GLN A 223 2.38 -11.77 -17.68
CA GLN A 223 1.38 -11.08 -16.86
C GLN A 223 0.68 -12.01 -15.86
N SER A 224 0.37 -13.26 -16.24
CA SER A 224 -0.25 -14.23 -15.33
C SER A 224 0.66 -14.58 -14.16
N ALA A 225 1.91 -14.95 -14.45
CA ALA A 225 2.92 -15.29 -13.45
C ALA A 225 3.20 -14.10 -12.51
N LEU A 226 3.31 -12.89 -13.06
CA LEU A 226 3.46 -11.68 -12.27
C LEU A 226 2.26 -11.46 -11.34
N LEU A 227 1.02 -11.60 -11.83
CA LEU A 227 -0.19 -11.38 -11.04
C LEU A 227 -0.38 -12.44 -9.95
N ALA A 228 0.12 -13.67 -10.15
CA ALA A 228 0.09 -14.74 -9.17
C ALA A 228 0.96 -14.43 -7.93
N LEU A 229 2.01 -13.62 -8.08
CA LEU A 229 2.86 -13.21 -6.97
C LEU A 229 2.14 -12.39 -5.89
N ARG A 230 0.93 -11.88 -6.16
CA ARG A 230 0.10 -11.26 -5.10
C ARG A 230 -0.21 -12.22 -3.97
N TYR A 231 -0.24 -13.52 -4.25
CA TYR A 231 -0.48 -14.58 -3.28
C TYR A 231 0.81 -15.03 -2.57
N ASP A 232 1.99 -14.61 -3.03
CA ASP A 232 3.23 -14.81 -2.29
C ASP A 232 3.37 -13.74 -1.20
N ALA A 233 3.41 -14.19 0.05
CA ALA A 233 3.40 -13.29 1.20
C ALA A 233 4.60 -12.34 1.24
N ARG A 234 5.79 -12.76 0.79
CA ARG A 234 6.96 -11.88 0.75
C ARG A 234 6.78 -10.81 -0.32
N ALA A 235 6.42 -11.22 -1.54
CA ALA A 235 6.20 -10.29 -2.64
C ALA A 235 5.13 -9.25 -2.29
N ALA A 236 4.03 -9.67 -1.65
CA ALA A 236 2.98 -8.77 -1.20
C ALA A 236 3.50 -7.76 -0.15
N ILE A 237 4.23 -8.22 0.88
CA ILE A 237 4.80 -7.33 1.93
C ILE A 237 5.80 -6.32 1.34
N GLU A 238 6.72 -6.77 0.48
CA GLU A 238 7.69 -5.91 -0.18
C GLU A 238 6.98 -4.85 -1.05
N THR A 239 5.92 -5.25 -1.76
CA THR A 239 5.15 -4.34 -2.61
C THR A 239 4.30 -3.36 -1.79
N VAL A 240 3.76 -3.77 -0.63
CA VAL A 240 3.10 -2.84 0.32
C VAL A 240 4.10 -1.77 0.77
N ALA A 241 5.33 -2.16 1.10
CA ALA A 241 6.35 -1.22 1.53
C ALA A 241 6.74 -0.23 0.42
N ASP A 242 6.95 -0.71 -0.81
CA ASP A 242 7.24 0.14 -1.98
C ASP A 242 6.11 1.12 -2.27
N HIS A 243 4.87 0.62 -2.29
CA HIS A 243 3.71 1.44 -2.57
C HIS A 243 3.48 2.49 -1.48
N ALA A 244 3.66 2.12 -0.20
CA ALA A 244 3.58 3.03 0.92
C ALA A 244 4.65 4.13 0.83
N ARG A 245 5.91 3.77 0.54
CA ARG A 245 7.00 4.73 0.34
C ARG A 245 6.65 5.72 -0.77
N HIS A 246 6.26 5.19 -1.93
CA HIS A 246 5.93 6.02 -3.09
C HIS A 246 4.79 6.99 -2.80
N ASN A 247 3.73 6.51 -2.14
CA ASN A 247 2.61 7.34 -1.73
C ASN A 247 3.03 8.45 -0.76
N LEU A 248 3.85 8.14 0.25
CA LEU A 248 4.36 9.13 1.20
C LEU A 248 5.23 10.19 0.49
N GLU A 249 6.08 9.79 -0.45
CA GLU A 249 6.89 10.71 -1.26
C GLU A 249 6.02 11.64 -2.11
N GLN A 250 4.97 11.12 -2.76
CA GLN A 250 4.04 11.93 -3.53
C GLN A 250 3.25 12.90 -2.65
N LEU A 251 2.76 12.45 -1.50
CA LEU A 251 2.05 13.30 -0.54
C LEU A 251 2.94 14.43 -0.02
N ARG A 252 4.20 14.12 0.31
CA ARG A 252 5.18 15.13 0.72
C ARG A 252 5.44 16.15 -0.38
N THR A 253 5.61 15.70 -1.62
CA THR A 253 5.81 16.58 -2.78
C THR A 253 4.59 17.48 -3.02
N ALA A 254 3.39 16.96 -2.77
CA ALA A 254 2.16 17.72 -2.81
C ALA A 254 1.90 18.56 -1.54
N GLY A 255 2.84 18.69 -0.60
CA GLY A 255 2.61 19.46 0.64
C GLY A 255 1.42 18.95 1.47
N ALA A 256 1.06 17.67 1.32
CA ALA A 256 -0.01 16.99 2.04
C ALA A 256 0.57 15.95 3.02
N SER A 257 1.81 16.15 3.47
CA SER A 257 2.54 15.22 4.34
C SER A 257 1.97 15.16 5.75
N ALA A 258 2.07 13.98 6.35
CA ALA A 258 1.77 13.73 7.74
C ALA A 258 2.84 14.32 8.67
N SER A 259 2.50 14.41 9.96
CA SER A 259 3.48 14.45 11.04
C SER A 259 4.45 13.26 10.95
N GLU A 260 5.67 13.44 11.45
CA GLU A 260 6.71 12.40 11.52
C GLU A 260 6.39 11.28 12.54
N SER A 261 5.28 11.39 13.27
CA SER A 261 4.87 10.31 14.17
C SER A 261 4.51 9.04 13.40
N LEU A 262 4.90 7.88 13.95
CA LEU A 262 4.62 6.57 13.34
C LEU A 262 3.13 6.40 13.01
N GLU A 263 2.24 6.84 13.90
CA GLU A 263 0.81 6.73 13.72
C GLU A 263 0.30 7.60 12.57
N ALA A 264 0.71 8.87 12.50
CA ALA A 264 0.31 9.78 11.43
C ALA A 264 0.84 9.30 10.08
N LEU A 265 2.09 8.84 10.02
CA LEU A 265 2.70 8.26 8.83
C LEU A 265 1.92 7.03 8.36
N THR A 266 1.61 6.10 9.27
CA THR A 266 0.88 4.87 8.93
C THR A 266 -0.52 5.17 8.40
N ARG A 267 -1.28 6.03 9.10
CA ARG A 267 -2.63 6.42 8.66
C ARG A 267 -2.59 7.09 7.29
N THR A 268 -1.60 7.95 7.06
CA THR A 268 -1.45 8.69 5.81
C THR A 268 -1.09 7.78 4.64
N ALA A 269 -0.15 6.85 4.84
CA ALA A 269 0.15 5.82 3.85
C ALA A 269 -1.08 4.95 3.54
N TYR A 270 -1.85 4.60 4.57
CA TYR A 270 -3.08 3.82 4.42
C TYR A 270 -4.17 4.58 3.65
N VAL A 271 -4.40 5.86 3.92
CA VAL A 271 -5.34 6.71 3.15
C VAL A 271 -4.96 6.69 1.66
N ALA A 272 -3.67 6.87 1.36
CA ALA A 272 -3.20 6.87 -0.02
C ALA A 272 -3.34 5.51 -0.72
N HIS A 273 -3.09 4.42 0.01
CA HIS A 273 -3.33 3.06 -0.47
C HIS A 273 -4.82 2.84 -0.78
N HIS A 274 -5.70 3.22 0.15
CA HIS A 274 -7.12 2.93 0.07
C HIS A 274 -7.85 3.79 -0.97
N LEU A 275 -7.57 5.09 -1.06
CA LEU A 275 -8.25 6.01 -1.98
C LEU A 275 -7.57 6.09 -3.35
N GLY A 276 -6.30 5.70 -3.43
CA GLY A 276 -5.42 6.13 -4.50
C GLY A 276 -4.90 7.56 -4.26
N ILE A 277 -3.71 7.84 -4.78
CA ILE A 277 -2.92 9.02 -4.41
C ILE A 277 -3.61 10.37 -4.71
N GLY A 278 -4.31 10.48 -5.84
CA GLY A 278 -4.98 11.73 -6.23
C GLY A 278 -6.10 12.12 -5.28
N ASP A 279 -6.95 11.16 -4.88
CA ASP A 279 -8.03 11.41 -3.94
C ASP A 279 -7.51 11.53 -2.50
N ALA A 280 -6.42 10.85 -2.16
CA ALA A 280 -5.74 11.04 -0.88
C ALA A 280 -5.17 12.46 -0.71
N ILE A 281 -4.56 13.05 -1.74
CA ILE A 281 -4.10 14.44 -1.71
C ILE A 281 -5.28 15.39 -1.44
N ARG A 282 -6.39 15.22 -2.18
CA ARG A 282 -7.60 16.03 -2.00
C ARG A 282 -8.20 15.85 -0.60
N PHE A 283 -8.27 14.60 -0.15
CA PHE A 283 -8.73 14.24 1.18
C PHE A 283 -7.89 14.91 2.27
N LEU A 284 -6.57 14.80 2.23
CA LEU A 284 -5.71 15.36 3.27
C LEU A 284 -5.73 16.89 3.29
N ARG A 285 -5.95 17.53 2.13
CA ARG A 285 -6.06 19.00 2.01
C ARG A 285 -7.45 19.57 2.33
N GLY A 286 -8.44 18.75 2.63
CA GLY A 286 -9.81 19.26 2.81
C GLY A 286 -10.53 19.61 1.50
N ALA A 287 -10.00 19.25 0.34
CA ALA A 287 -10.44 19.67 -0.98
C ALA A 287 -11.10 18.54 -1.80
N LEU A 288 -11.66 17.53 -1.14
CA LEU A 288 -12.38 16.45 -1.82
C LEU A 288 -13.79 16.93 -2.17
N ASP A 289 -14.06 17.05 -3.48
CA ASP A 289 -15.36 17.45 -4.02
C ASP A 289 -16.51 16.57 -3.49
N PRO A 290 -17.65 17.14 -3.06
CA PRO A 290 -18.79 16.37 -2.53
C PRO A 290 -19.34 15.31 -3.49
N ALA A 291 -19.42 15.58 -4.80
CA ALA A 291 -19.92 14.59 -5.75
C ALA A 291 -18.95 13.42 -5.91
N ARG A 292 -17.63 13.68 -5.90
CA ARG A 292 -16.61 12.64 -5.81
C ARG A 292 -16.66 11.88 -4.50
N ALA A 293 -16.83 12.56 -3.37
CA ALA A 293 -16.93 11.93 -2.04
C ALA A 293 -18.16 11.02 -1.93
N ALA A 294 -19.30 11.42 -2.48
CA ALA A 294 -20.49 10.58 -2.55
C ALA A 294 -20.24 9.29 -3.34
N ARG A 295 -19.60 9.38 -4.51
CA ARG A 295 -19.23 8.20 -5.32
C ARG A 295 -18.27 7.27 -4.58
N LEU A 296 -17.26 7.82 -3.91
CA LEU A 296 -16.32 7.05 -3.10
C LEU A 296 -17.06 6.31 -1.98
N LEU A 297 -17.91 7.02 -1.23
CA LEU A 297 -18.65 6.45 -0.12
C LEU A 297 -19.60 5.34 -0.58
N VAL A 298 -20.35 5.54 -1.66
CA VAL A 298 -21.18 4.49 -2.27
C VAL A 298 -20.35 3.28 -2.65
N ALA A 299 -19.20 3.51 -3.28
CA ALA A 299 -18.31 2.44 -3.70
C ALA A 299 -17.57 1.75 -2.54
N GLN A 300 -17.63 2.30 -1.33
CA GLN A 300 -16.95 1.77 -0.15
C GLN A 300 -17.90 1.09 0.82
N ILE A 301 -19.12 1.57 0.98
CA ILE A 301 -20.09 1.05 1.95
C ILE A 301 -21.46 0.73 1.36
N GLY A 302 -21.62 0.88 0.04
CA GLY A 302 -22.88 0.65 -0.66
C GLY A 302 -23.82 1.85 -0.61
N VAL A 303 -24.80 1.85 -1.51
CA VAL A 303 -25.73 2.97 -1.75
C VAL A 303 -26.49 3.37 -0.48
N ASN A 304 -27.12 2.41 0.21
CA ASN A 304 -27.99 2.70 1.34
C ASN A 304 -27.21 3.30 2.53
N ALA A 305 -26.09 2.67 2.91
CA ALA A 305 -25.28 3.15 4.03
C ALA A 305 -24.57 4.48 3.74
N ALA A 306 -24.31 4.79 2.46
CA ALA A 306 -23.83 6.08 2.02
C ALA A 306 -24.93 7.15 2.10
N ALA A 307 -26.13 6.87 1.60
CA ALA A 307 -27.27 7.79 1.65
C ALA A 307 -27.61 8.20 3.10
N ASP A 308 -27.69 7.24 4.02
CA ASP A 308 -27.95 7.50 5.45
C ASP A 308 -26.92 8.43 6.08
N ARG A 309 -25.64 8.25 5.75
CA ARG A 309 -24.54 9.07 6.30
C ARG A 309 -24.53 10.47 5.71
N ILE A 310 -24.79 10.59 4.42
CA ILE A 310 -24.89 11.88 3.73
C ILE A 310 -26.06 12.67 4.31
N GLY A 311 -27.23 12.04 4.51
CA GLY A 311 -28.41 12.70 5.09
C GLY A 311 -28.25 13.18 6.54
N ARG A 312 -27.26 12.66 7.28
CA ARG A 312 -26.92 13.08 8.65
C ARG A 312 -25.72 14.04 8.72
N SER A 313 -25.18 14.44 7.58
CA SER A 313 -24.00 15.29 7.48
C SER A 313 -24.33 16.58 6.73
N VAL A 314 -23.47 17.58 6.86
CA VAL A 314 -23.60 18.84 6.09
C VAL A 314 -23.54 18.57 4.59
N ASP A 315 -22.59 17.73 4.16
CA ASP A 315 -22.47 17.27 2.80
C ASP A 315 -21.79 15.88 2.73
N ALA A 316 -21.64 15.37 1.51
CA ALA A 316 -20.99 14.08 1.26
C ALA A 316 -19.48 14.07 1.54
N ALA A 317 -18.79 15.20 1.43
CA ALA A 317 -17.37 15.29 1.74
C ALA A 317 -17.11 15.15 3.25
N VAL A 318 -17.93 15.80 4.08
CA VAL A 318 -17.94 15.65 5.55
C VAL A 318 -18.32 14.23 5.95
N ALA A 319 -19.36 13.67 5.34
CA ALA A 319 -19.80 12.29 5.60
C ALA A 319 -18.68 11.27 5.32
N HIS A 320 -18.05 11.38 4.14
CA HIS A 320 -16.96 10.50 3.73
C HIS A 320 -15.73 10.66 4.64
N ARG A 321 -15.36 11.89 5.01
CA ARG A 321 -14.24 12.14 5.93
C ARG A 321 -14.47 11.53 7.31
N SER A 322 -15.65 11.75 7.88
CA SER A 322 -16.02 11.20 9.18
C SER A 322 -15.96 9.67 9.16
N TRP A 323 -16.57 9.06 8.14
CA TRP A 323 -16.56 7.60 7.98
C TRP A 323 -15.14 7.05 7.81
N LEU A 324 -14.34 7.58 6.88
CA LEU A 324 -13.02 7.05 6.58
C LEU A 324 -12.07 7.20 7.76
N THR A 325 -12.10 8.35 8.44
CA THR A 325 -11.26 8.58 9.63
C THR A 325 -11.61 7.58 10.75
N GLY A 326 -12.90 7.37 11.00
CA GLY A 326 -13.35 6.38 11.99
C GLY A 326 -13.02 4.95 11.58
N PHE A 327 -13.13 4.61 10.29
CA PHE A 327 -12.73 3.31 9.76
C PHE A 327 -11.23 3.05 9.98
N ILE A 328 -10.38 3.99 9.60
CA ILE A 328 -8.91 3.90 9.75
C ILE A 328 -8.52 3.75 11.21
N ALA A 329 -9.13 4.52 12.12
CA ALA A 329 -8.84 4.43 13.55
C ALA A 329 -9.10 3.01 14.12
N ARG A 330 -10.06 2.26 13.54
CA ARG A 330 -10.34 0.88 13.93
C ARG A 330 -9.43 -0.12 13.20
N ALA A 331 -9.19 0.09 11.92
CA ALA A 331 -8.49 -0.84 11.04
C ALA A 331 -6.96 -0.80 11.20
N VAL A 332 -6.40 0.39 11.46
CA VAL A 332 -4.95 0.62 11.46
C VAL A 332 -4.48 0.88 12.89
N LYS A 333 -3.86 -0.14 13.50
CA LYS A 333 -3.31 -0.07 14.86
C LYS A 333 -1.80 -0.40 14.85
N PRO A 334 -0.91 0.60 14.66
CA PRO A 334 0.54 0.36 14.54
C PRO A 334 1.18 -0.30 15.76
N ARG A 335 0.54 -0.21 16.92
CA ARG A 335 1.02 -0.74 18.20
C ARG A 335 0.31 -2.02 18.66
N GLN A 336 -0.69 -2.52 17.92
CA GLN A 336 -1.45 -3.71 18.28
C GLN A 336 -1.68 -4.55 17.02
N ILE A 337 -0.89 -5.60 16.85
CA ILE A 337 -1.00 -6.56 15.74
C ILE A 337 -1.24 -7.94 16.36
N SER A 338 -2.43 -8.13 16.94
CA SER A 338 -2.88 -9.39 17.52
C SER A 338 -3.74 -10.16 16.53
#